data_AF-A0ABD6BHM6-F1
#
_entry.id   AF-A0ABD6BHM6-F1
#
_cell.length_a   1.000
_cell.length_b   1.000
_cell.length_c   1.000
_cell.angle_alpha   90.00
_cell.angle_beta   90.00
_cell.angle_gamma   90.00
#
_symmetry.space_group_name_H-M   'P 1'
#
loop_
_entity.id
_entity.type
_entity.pdbx_description
1 polymer ?
#
loop_
_entity_poly.entity_id
_entity_poly.type
_entity_poly.pdbx_seq_one_letter_code
_entity_poly.pdbx_strand_id
1 'polypeptide(L)' 'MTHTVACPDHIKFRREADGGLVYDHENYGYEDASLYVVREDVIDVLEFVGDGRPRAAVESAFSESIVDSLLERGVLDAH' A
#
# COMPACT_ATOMS: atom_id res chain seq x y z
N MET A 1 -1.98 15.46 -15.19
CA MET A 1 -1.92 14.01 -15.49
C MET A 1 -2.54 13.31 -14.30
N THR A 2 -3.61 12.55 -14.51
CA THR A 2 -4.22 11.76 -13.45
C THR A 2 -3.36 10.53 -13.22
N HIS A 3 -2.41 10.62 -12.30
CA HIS A 3 -1.68 9.43 -11.85
C HIS A 3 -2.65 8.56 -11.06
N THR A 4 -2.79 7.33 -11.48
CA THR A 4 -3.61 6.32 -10.83
C THR A 4 -2.68 5.49 -9.96
N VAL A 5 -3.05 5.29 -8.70
CA VAL A 5 -2.33 4.41 -7.79
C VAL A 5 -3.13 3.13 -7.61
N ALA A 6 -2.45 2.00 -7.65
CA ALA A 6 -3.03 0.68 -7.44
C ALA A 6 -2.17 -0.12 -6.45
N CYS A 7 -2.80 -1.07 -5.76
CA CYS A 7 -2.05 -2.07 -5.01
C CYS A 7 -1.51 -3.11 -6.01
N PRO A 8 -0.19 -3.36 -6.08
CA PRO A 8 0.35 -4.41 -6.93
C PRO A 8 -0.18 -5.78 -6.51
N ASP A 9 -0.40 -6.68 -7.47
CA ASP A 9 -0.94 -8.02 -7.22
C ASP A 9 -0.08 -8.87 -6.26
N HIS A 10 1.24 -8.66 -6.27
CA HIS A 10 2.19 -9.33 -5.39
C HIS A 10 2.17 -8.80 -3.96
N ILE A 11 1.72 -7.57 -3.73
CA ILE A 11 1.59 -7.04 -2.39
C ILE A 11 0.33 -7.62 -1.76
N LYS A 12 0.50 -8.25 -0.60
CA LYS A 12 -0.59 -8.77 0.22
C LYS A 12 -0.60 -8.07 1.55
N PHE A 13 -1.79 -7.80 2.05
CA PHE A 13 -1.98 -7.18 3.34
C PHE A 13 -3.09 -7.84 4.14
N ARG A 14 -3.01 -7.73 5.46
CA ARG A 14 -4.07 -8.15 6.38
C ARG A 14 -4.22 -7.13 7.50
N ARG A 15 -5.45 -6.86 7.91
CA ARG A 15 -5.75 -6.09 9.11
C ARG A 15 -5.53 -6.96 10.34
N GLU A 16 -4.88 -6.41 11.36
CA GLU A 16 -4.68 -7.03 12.67
C GLU A 16 -5.26 -6.14 13.77
N ALA A 17 -5.36 -6.65 15.00
CA ALA A 17 -6.03 -5.96 16.10
C ALA A 17 -5.38 -4.62 16.51
N ASP A 18 -4.09 -4.43 16.21
CA ASP A 18 -3.29 -3.24 16.57
C ASP A 18 -2.70 -2.52 15.32
N GLY A 19 -3.26 -2.78 14.13
CA GLY A 19 -2.78 -2.19 12.88
C GLY A 19 -2.94 -3.14 11.70
N GLY A 20 -1.86 -3.37 10.95
CA GLY A 20 -1.85 -4.42 9.96
C GLY A 20 -0.48 -4.82 9.48
N LEU A 21 -0.48 -5.83 8.63
CA LEU A 21 0.72 -6.42 8.08
C LEU A 21 0.66 -6.32 6.56
N VAL A 22 1.73 -5.83 5.95
CA VAL A 22 1.93 -5.80 4.50
C VAL A 22 3.16 -6.66 4.20
N TYR A 23 3.07 -7.49 3.17
CA TYR A 23 4.17 -8.32 2.72
C TYR A 23 4.17 -8.45 1.21
N ASP A 24 5.38 -8.46 0.65
CA ASP A 24 5.57 -8.82 -0.75
C ASP A 24 5.52 -10.34 -0.90
N HIS A 25 4.58 -10.83 -1.71
CA HIS A 25 4.40 -12.24 -1.99
C HIS A 25 5.40 -12.74 -3.05
N GLU A 26 5.89 -11.88 -3.95
CA GLU A 26 6.86 -12.32 -4.97
C GLU A 26 8.23 -12.64 -4.37
N ASN A 27 8.68 -11.92 -3.33
CA ASN A 27 9.89 -12.25 -2.57
C ASN A 27 9.68 -13.29 -1.46
N TYR A 28 8.48 -13.85 -1.30
CA TYR A 28 8.19 -14.81 -0.24
C TYR A 28 8.96 -16.13 -0.46
N GLY A 29 10.18 -16.21 0.09
CA GLY A 29 11.09 -17.35 -0.08
C GLY A 29 12.54 -16.98 -0.42
N TYR A 30 12.81 -15.70 -0.74
CA TYR A 30 14.16 -15.15 -0.80
C TYR A 30 14.53 -14.48 0.53
N GLU A 31 15.83 -14.32 0.80
CA GLU A 31 16.36 -13.73 2.06
C GLU A 31 15.85 -12.30 2.33
N ASP A 32 15.21 -11.66 1.34
CA ASP A 32 14.68 -10.29 1.37
C ASP A 32 13.14 -10.21 1.41
N ALA A 33 12.47 -11.26 1.89
CA ALA A 33 11.02 -11.24 2.10
C ALA A 33 10.64 -10.12 3.10
N SER A 34 10.26 -8.97 2.56
CA SER A 34 10.03 -7.75 3.34
C SER A 34 8.63 -7.76 3.95
N LEU A 35 8.57 -8.11 5.23
CA LEU A 35 7.37 -8.04 6.08
C LEU A 35 7.34 -6.70 6.82
N TYR A 36 6.30 -5.91 6.58
CA TYR A 36 6.12 -4.60 7.18
C TYR A 36 4.93 -4.61 8.14
N VAL A 37 5.19 -4.31 9.41
CA VAL A 37 4.13 -3.95 10.36
C VAL A 37 3.78 -2.48 10.14
N VAL A 38 2.52 -2.23 9.80
CA VAL A 38 1.99 -0.90 9.49
C VAL A 38 0.86 -0.54 10.46
N ARG A 39 0.57 0.76 10.53
CA ARG A 39 -0.58 1.27 11.29
C ARG A 39 -1.88 0.97 10.57
N GLU A 40 -2.99 1.05 11.30
CA GLU A 40 -4.34 0.86 10.74
C GLU A 40 -4.61 1.79 9.54
N ASP A 41 -4.14 3.05 9.60
CA ASP A 41 -4.34 4.03 8.54
C ASP A 41 -3.80 3.55 7.18
N VAL A 42 -2.69 2.79 7.18
CA VAL A 42 -2.11 2.25 5.95
C VAL A 42 -2.99 1.15 5.38
N ILE A 43 -3.59 0.33 6.23
CA ILE A 43 -4.53 -0.69 5.79
C ILE A 43 -5.78 -0.04 5.20
N ASP A 44 -6.29 1.02 5.83
CA ASP A 44 -7.42 1.79 5.27
C ASP A 44 -7.08 2.40 3.90
N VAL A 45 -5.85 2.90 3.69
CA VAL A 45 -5.41 3.37 2.36
C VAL A 45 -5.46 2.22 1.34
N LEU A 46 -4.91 1.06 1.69
CA LEU A 46 -4.83 -0.09 0.77
C LEU A 46 -6.23 -0.65 0.45
N GLU A 47 -7.11 -0.73 1.44
CA GLU A 47 -8.52 -1.09 1.25
C GLU A 47 -9.26 -0.05 0.39
N PHE A 48 -8.94 1.24 0.56
CA PHE A 48 -9.56 2.32 -0.20
C PHE A 48 -9.10 2.39 -1.66
N VAL A 49 -7.82 2.11 -1.93
CA VAL A 49 -7.25 2.04 -3.28
C VAL A 49 -7.81 0.84 -4.04
N GLY A 50 -7.81 -0.34 -3.43
CA GLY A 50 -8.25 -1.58 -4.06
C GLY A 50 -7.49 -1.86 -5.37
N ASP A 51 -8.24 -2.02 -6.46
CA ASP A 51 -7.73 -2.33 -7.81
C ASP A 51 -7.21 -1.10 -8.57
N GLY A 52 -7.40 0.11 -8.05
CA GLY A 52 -6.96 1.33 -8.71
C GLY A 52 -7.82 2.55 -8.38
N ARG A 53 -7.16 3.62 -7.96
CA ARG A 53 -7.78 4.90 -7.63
C ARG A 53 -6.93 6.07 -8.13
N PRO A 54 -7.55 7.21 -8.49
CA PRO A 54 -6.78 8.41 -8.77
C PRO A 54 -6.03 8.87 -7.52
N ARG A 55 -4.72 9.11 -7.63
CA ARG A 55 -3.84 9.55 -6.54
C ARG A 55 -4.45 10.69 -5.73
N ALA A 56 -4.97 11.71 -6.42
CA ALA A 56 -5.60 12.87 -5.80
C ALA A 56 -6.78 12.53 -4.86
N ALA A 57 -7.56 11.48 -5.14
CA ALA A 57 -8.64 11.06 -4.25
C ALA A 57 -8.11 10.37 -2.99
N VAL A 58 -7.02 9.61 -3.12
CA VAL A 58 -6.34 8.96 -1.99
C VAL A 58 -5.65 10.00 -1.12
N GLU A 59 -4.95 10.96 -1.72
CA GLU A 59 -4.29 12.08 -1.03
C GLU A 59 -5.29 12.95 -0.28
N SER A 60 -6.46 13.19 -0.86
CA SER A 60 -7.54 13.92 -0.20
C SER A 60 -8.13 13.19 1.00
N ALA A 61 -8.01 11.86 1.07
CA ALA A 61 -8.55 11.05 2.17
C ALA A 61 -7.50 10.77 3.27
N PHE A 62 -6.24 10.55 2.91
CA PHE A 62 -5.20 10.03 3.82
C PHE A 62 -3.93 10.88 3.91
N SER A 63 -3.83 11.98 3.16
CA SER A 63 -2.65 12.84 3.00
C SER A 63 -1.61 12.35 1.99
N GLU A 64 -1.02 13.30 1.28
CA GLU A 64 0.05 13.10 0.28
C GLU A 64 1.26 12.34 0.85
N SER A 65 1.71 12.69 2.06
CA SER A 65 2.90 12.08 2.65
C SER A 65 2.78 10.57 2.90
N ILE A 66 1.57 10.07 3.19
CA ILE A 66 1.33 8.64 3.36
C ILE A 66 1.40 7.94 2.00
N VAL A 67 0.74 8.51 0.99
CA VAL A 67 0.73 7.96 -0.37
C VAL A 67 2.15 7.91 -0.94
N ASP A 68 2.93 8.98 -0.75
CA ASP A 68 4.31 9.06 -1.22
C ASP A 68 5.19 8.00 -0.52
N SER A 69 5.08 7.88 0.81
CA SER A 69 5.81 6.84 1.56
C SER A 69 5.47 5.42 1.11
N LEU A 70 4.22 5.17 0.69
CA LEU A 70 3.79 3.85 0.21
C LEU A 70 4.31 3.57 -1.21
N LEU A 71 4.38 4.59 -2.06
CA LEU A 71 4.98 4.49 -3.39
C LEU A 71 6.49 4.26 -3.29
N GLU A 72 7.20 5.01 -2.43
CA GLU A 72 8.64 4.84 -2.23
C GLU A 72 9.01 3.45 -1.70
N ARG A 73 8.11 2.84 -0.91
CA ARG A 73 8.28 1.48 -0.38
C ARG A 73 7.84 0.38 -1.35
N GLY A 74 7.30 0.72 -2.52
CA GLY A 74 6.76 -0.24 -3.49
C GLY A 74 5.49 -0.96 -3.01
N VAL A 75 4.80 -0.40 -2.01
CA VAL A 75 3.52 -0.94 -1.51
C VAL A 75 2.36 -0.53 -2.43
N LEU A 76 2.47 0.66 -3.03
CA LEU A 76 1.61 1.13 -4.11
C LEU A 76 2.43 1.28 -5.38
N ASP A 77 1.80 1.07 -6.53
CA ASP A 77 2.36 1.39 -7.85
C ASP A 77 1.56 2.51 -8.52
N ALA A 78 2.26 3.39 -9.24
CA ALA A 78 1.64 4.49 -9.97
C ALA A 78 1.70 4.22 -11.49
N HIS A 79 0.52 4.14 -12.11
CA HIS A 79 0.32 3.99 -13.55
C HIS A 79 -0.25 5.25 -14.20
#